data_AF-A0A3M2C3Z2-F1
#
_entry.id   AF-A0A3M2C3Z2-F1
#
_cell.length_a   1.000
_cell.length_b   1.000
_cell.length_c   1.000
_cell.angle_alpha   90.00
_cell.angle_beta   90.00
_cell.angle_gamma   90.00
#
_symmetry.space_group_name_H-M   'P 1'
#
loop_
_entity.id
_entity.type
_entity.pdbx_description
1 polymer ?
#
loop_
_entity_poly.entity_id
_entity_poly.type
_entity_poly.pdbx_seq_one_letter_code
_entity_poly.pdbx_strand_id
1 'polypeptide(L)'
;MPGWHEATKALRESGELATVGIVQEQHPDRARLFMQWQRMDWPILVDPLNLLAVSVVPITALVDEHGIVRVLGPRDPAVVNDFLAASYEPPPDLPTPTPPRAPDLAGLAERRDGGAAAERAYGQALLLWGGEDRLDDAVAAFARAAELEPDDGPGQFQLGVAHRARYDSPRRREDDFQRAADHWTRALALDPNQYIWRRRIQQYGPRLAKPYPFYNWIDEARRAIAARGETPIPLAVEPSETERLDPRATVAAADGAVPPADPEGRILRDDGRFIRLETAVVPAAVAPGDVARAHLVFRPNEAIKAHWNNEAEGMSLWLEPPPGWHADRPAQHVPGPPQAVSREVRHLELELKSPEDAAPGKVRVPGYALYYVCEDVGGTCLYRRQDLELEVAIRSR
;
A
#
# COMPACT_ATOMS: atom_id res chain seq x y z
N MET A 1 -14.05 11.38 -11.61
CA MET A 1 -14.48 10.23 -12.43
C MET A 1 -16.00 10.14 -12.55
N PRO A 2 -16.81 10.09 -11.47
CA PRO A 2 -18.28 9.91 -11.61
C PRO A 2 -18.97 11.06 -12.37
N GLY A 3 -18.56 12.31 -12.12
CA GLY A 3 -19.13 13.47 -12.83
C GLY A 3 -18.90 13.42 -14.35
N TRP A 4 -17.71 13.01 -14.79
CA TRP A 4 -17.40 12.82 -16.21
C TRP A 4 -18.15 11.61 -16.79
N HIS A 5 -18.28 10.52 -16.04
CA HIS A 5 -18.98 9.31 -16.50
C HIS A 5 -20.43 9.58 -16.90
N GLU A 6 -21.17 10.31 -16.06
CA GLU A 6 -22.55 10.70 -16.35
C GLU A 6 -22.61 11.74 -17.47
N ALA A 7 -21.77 12.77 -17.40
CA ALA A 7 -21.79 13.87 -18.38
C ALA A 7 -21.48 13.41 -19.81
N THR A 8 -20.66 12.37 -20.00
CA THR A 8 -20.28 11.88 -21.32
C THR A 8 -21.01 10.60 -21.75
N LYS A 9 -21.97 10.11 -20.96
CA LYS A 9 -22.61 8.81 -21.18
C LYS A 9 -23.20 8.64 -22.59
N ALA A 10 -24.00 9.60 -23.06
CA ALA A 10 -24.62 9.53 -24.39
C ALA A 10 -23.60 9.52 -25.54
N LEU A 11 -22.49 10.26 -25.41
CA LEU A 11 -21.40 10.31 -26.41
C LEU A 11 -20.62 8.98 -26.43
N ARG A 12 -20.48 8.32 -25.28
CA ARG A 12 -19.83 7.00 -25.20
C ARG A 12 -20.73 5.90 -25.76
N GLU A 13 -22.02 5.93 -25.44
CA GLU A 13 -23.01 4.95 -25.92
C GLU A 13 -23.23 5.03 -27.44
N SER A 14 -23.11 6.22 -28.03
CA SER A 14 -23.18 6.43 -29.49
C SER A 14 -21.89 6.07 -30.23
N GLY A 15 -20.77 5.92 -29.52
CA GLY A 15 -19.46 5.65 -30.10
C GLY A 15 -18.70 6.89 -30.59
N GLU A 16 -19.24 8.09 -30.36
CA GLU A 16 -18.60 9.37 -30.71
C GLU A 16 -17.41 9.70 -29.80
N LEU A 17 -17.42 9.20 -28.56
CA LEU A 17 -16.35 9.40 -27.59
C LEU A 17 -15.83 8.07 -27.03
N ALA A 18 -14.55 7.79 -27.28
CA ALA A 18 -13.83 6.78 -26.52
C ALA A 18 -13.35 7.36 -25.19
N THR A 19 -13.44 6.60 -24.10
CA THR A 19 -12.92 7.02 -22.79
C THR A 19 -12.05 5.93 -22.19
N VAL A 20 -10.90 6.31 -21.68
CA VAL A 20 -10.00 5.42 -20.94
C VAL A 20 -9.59 6.11 -19.64
N GLY A 21 -9.64 5.37 -18.53
CA GLY A 21 -9.17 5.83 -17.24
C GLY A 21 -7.77 5.31 -16.97
N ILE A 22 -6.95 6.10 -16.27
CA ILE A 22 -5.66 5.64 -15.73
C ILE A 22 -5.67 5.93 -14.24
N VAL A 23 -5.48 4.91 -13.41
CA VAL A 23 -5.53 5.04 -11.95
C VAL A 23 -4.18 4.73 -11.33
N GLN A 24 -3.78 5.58 -10.37
CA GLN A 24 -2.56 5.42 -9.59
C GLN A 24 -2.82 4.48 -8.40
N GLU A 25 -3.23 3.25 -8.71
CA GLU A 25 -3.62 2.21 -7.76
C GLU A 25 -2.66 1.02 -7.88
N GLN A 26 -2.40 0.33 -6.77
CA GLN A 26 -1.58 -0.87 -6.75
C GLN A 26 -2.39 -2.16 -6.94
N HIS A 27 -3.63 -2.17 -6.46
CA HIS A 27 -4.50 -3.33 -6.45
C HIS A 27 -5.61 -3.15 -7.50
N PRO A 28 -5.47 -3.76 -8.70
CA PRO A 28 -6.38 -3.52 -9.83
C PRO A 28 -7.83 -3.98 -9.55
N ASP A 29 -8.00 -5.00 -8.72
CA ASP A 29 -9.26 -5.50 -8.19
C ASP A 29 -10.06 -4.44 -7.42
N ARG A 30 -9.41 -3.54 -6.68
CA ARG A 30 -10.09 -2.41 -6.00
C ARG A 30 -10.72 -1.46 -7.01
N ALA A 31 -10.00 -1.12 -8.07
CA ALA A 31 -10.53 -0.30 -9.16
C ALA A 31 -11.69 -1.01 -9.88
N ARG A 32 -11.56 -2.33 -10.12
CA ARG A 32 -12.63 -3.14 -10.71
C ARG A 32 -13.89 -3.19 -9.83
N LEU A 33 -13.75 -3.38 -8.52
CA LEU A 33 -14.87 -3.35 -7.58
C LEU A 33 -15.57 -1.98 -7.59
N PHE A 34 -14.80 -0.89 -7.62
CA PHE A 34 -15.35 0.46 -7.75
C PHE A 34 -16.10 0.64 -9.08
N MET A 35 -15.56 0.17 -10.20
CA MET A 35 -16.25 0.19 -11.50
C MET A 35 -17.57 -0.57 -11.46
N GLN A 36 -17.58 -1.78 -10.89
CA GLN A 36 -18.80 -2.57 -10.74
C GLN A 36 -19.84 -1.85 -9.88
N TRP A 37 -19.40 -1.23 -8.78
CA TRP A 37 -20.28 -0.51 -7.88
C TRP A 37 -20.95 0.68 -8.58
N GLN A 38 -20.16 1.47 -9.31
CA GLN A 38 -20.57 2.67 -10.02
C GLN A 38 -21.14 2.39 -11.42
N ARG A 39 -21.22 1.13 -11.85
CA ARG A 39 -21.68 0.70 -13.19
C ARG A 39 -20.95 1.40 -14.34
N MET A 40 -19.64 1.60 -14.14
CA MET A 40 -18.76 2.17 -15.15
C MET A 40 -18.27 1.08 -16.10
N ASP A 41 -18.33 1.36 -17.38
CA ASP A 41 -18.24 0.41 -18.50
C ASP A 41 -17.05 0.66 -19.45
N TRP A 42 -16.25 1.69 -19.16
CA TRP A 42 -15.09 2.08 -19.94
C TRP A 42 -13.79 1.52 -19.34
N PRO A 43 -12.77 1.24 -20.17
CA PRO A 43 -11.54 0.62 -19.70
C PRO A 43 -10.79 1.49 -18.70
N ILE A 44 -10.21 0.86 -17.68
CA ILE A 44 -9.24 1.46 -16.76
C ILE A 44 -7.91 0.72 -16.88
N LEU A 45 -6.85 1.48 -17.10
CA LEU A 45 -5.47 1.05 -16.93
C LEU A 45 -5.00 1.37 -15.52
N VAL A 46 -4.21 0.48 -14.93
CA VAL A 46 -3.68 0.63 -13.58
C VAL A 46 -2.20 0.94 -13.69
N ASP A 47 -1.80 2.09 -13.16
CA ASP A 47 -0.42 2.58 -13.14
C ASP A 47 0.08 2.60 -11.69
N PRO A 48 0.57 1.48 -11.16
CA PRO A 48 1.07 1.43 -9.78
C PRO A 48 2.40 2.19 -9.62
N LEU A 49 3.09 2.49 -10.73
CA LEU A 49 4.49 2.94 -10.77
C LEU A 49 4.64 4.44 -11.10
N ASN A 50 3.53 5.16 -11.29
CA ASN A 50 3.50 6.54 -11.77
C ASN A 50 4.29 6.73 -13.07
N LEU A 51 4.10 5.83 -14.06
CA LEU A 51 4.79 5.86 -15.35
C LEU A 51 4.47 7.10 -16.17
N LEU A 52 3.30 7.71 -15.97
CA LEU A 52 2.94 8.99 -16.59
C LEU A 52 3.65 10.20 -15.96
N ALA A 53 4.41 9.99 -14.87
CA ALA A 53 5.08 11.03 -14.11
C ALA A 53 4.14 12.18 -13.70
N VAL A 54 2.88 11.86 -13.40
CA VAL A 54 1.89 12.86 -12.99
C VAL A 54 2.14 13.25 -11.54
N SER A 55 2.15 14.55 -11.28
CA SER A 55 2.38 15.11 -9.94
C SER A 55 1.08 15.41 -9.19
N VAL A 56 -0.09 15.21 -9.81
CA VAL A 56 -1.41 15.46 -9.22
C VAL A 56 -2.49 14.64 -9.95
N VAL A 57 -3.58 14.32 -9.25
CA VAL A 57 -4.81 13.75 -9.82
C VAL A 57 -6.05 14.37 -9.15
N PRO A 58 -7.23 14.39 -9.82
CA PRO A 58 -7.47 13.92 -11.19
C PRO A 58 -6.91 14.85 -12.27
N ILE A 59 -6.52 14.27 -13.40
CA ILE A 59 -6.22 14.99 -14.65
C ILE A 59 -7.18 14.45 -15.70
N THR A 60 -7.86 15.35 -16.41
CA THR A 60 -8.68 15.02 -17.59
C THR A 60 -7.96 15.56 -18.81
N ALA A 61 -7.93 14.79 -19.90
CA ALA A 61 -7.38 15.21 -21.17
C ALA A 61 -8.36 14.84 -22.29
N LEU A 62 -8.47 15.71 -23.30
CA LEU A 62 -9.14 15.41 -24.56
C LEU A 62 -8.07 15.17 -25.62
N VAL A 63 -8.09 13.96 -26.18
CA VAL A 63 -7.10 13.46 -27.13
C VAL A 63 -7.79 13.24 -28.47
N ASP A 64 -7.25 13.84 -29.53
CA ASP A 64 -7.81 13.73 -30.88
C ASP A 64 -7.52 12.36 -31.53
N GLU A 65 -8.05 12.15 -32.74
CA GLU A 65 -7.88 10.95 -33.53
C GLU A 65 -6.42 10.65 -33.92
N HIS A 66 -5.54 11.65 -33.80
CA HIS A 66 -4.10 11.56 -34.06
C HIS A 66 -3.30 11.30 -32.77
N GLY A 67 -3.96 11.12 -31.63
CA GLY A 67 -3.29 10.86 -30.35
C GLY A 67 -2.70 12.11 -29.69
N ILE A 68 -3.12 13.30 -30.10
CA ILE A 68 -2.61 14.57 -29.59
C ILE A 68 -3.54 15.11 -28.50
N VAL A 69 -2.98 15.46 -27.35
CA VAL A 69 -3.72 16.15 -26.29
C VAL A 69 -4.04 17.58 -26.75
N ARG A 70 -5.33 17.86 -27.00
CA ARG A 70 -5.82 19.18 -27.42
C ARG A 70 -6.28 20.04 -26.25
N VAL A 71 -6.83 19.40 -25.22
CA VAL A 71 -7.31 20.08 -24.01
C VAL A 71 -6.79 19.33 -22.79
N LEU A 72 -6.20 20.06 -21.84
CA LEU A 72 -5.70 19.51 -20.58
C LEU A 72 -6.39 20.19 -19.40
N GLY A 73 -6.91 19.37 -18.47
CA GLY A 73 -7.60 19.81 -17.27
C GLY A 73 -8.91 20.59 -17.50
N PRO A 74 -9.79 20.20 -18.44
CA PRO A 74 -11.08 20.87 -18.59
C PRO A 74 -11.89 20.77 -17.29
N ARG A 75 -12.57 21.87 -16.90
CA ARG A 75 -13.45 21.92 -15.72
C ARG A 75 -14.92 21.70 -16.07
N ASP A 76 -15.32 22.16 -17.25
CA ASP A 76 -16.68 22.05 -17.76
C ASP A 76 -16.75 20.91 -18.78
N PRO A 77 -17.58 19.87 -18.57
CA PRO A 77 -17.80 18.82 -19.56
C PRO A 77 -18.33 19.30 -20.90
N ALA A 78 -18.96 20.48 -20.98
CA ALA A 78 -19.52 21.01 -22.23
C ALA A 78 -18.47 21.20 -23.33
N VAL A 79 -17.19 21.42 -22.95
CA VAL A 79 -16.06 21.56 -23.89
C VAL A 79 -15.86 20.33 -24.77
N VAL A 80 -16.37 19.16 -24.37
CA VAL A 80 -16.32 17.94 -25.18
C VAL A 80 -17.06 18.14 -26.50
N ASN A 81 -18.17 18.89 -26.52
CA ASN A 81 -18.93 19.12 -27.74
C ASN A 81 -18.12 19.97 -28.74
N ASP A 82 -17.48 21.03 -28.27
CA ASP A 82 -16.61 21.87 -29.10
C ASP A 82 -15.41 21.07 -29.62
N PHE A 83 -14.85 20.20 -28.77
CA PHE A 83 -13.76 19.32 -29.14
C PHE A 83 -14.15 18.33 -30.23
N LEU A 84 -15.34 17.72 -30.14
CA LEU A 84 -15.86 16.77 -31.13
C LEU A 84 -16.31 17.44 -32.44
N ALA A 85 -16.75 18.70 -32.38
CA ALA A 85 -17.13 19.47 -33.56
C ALA A 85 -15.92 19.96 -34.39
N ALA A 86 -14.72 19.95 -33.80
CA ALA A 86 -13.49 20.35 -34.47
C ALA A 86 -12.94 19.23 -35.37
N SER A 87 -12.18 19.63 -36.39
CA SER A 87 -11.35 18.73 -37.18
C SER A 87 -9.89 19.08 -36.95
N TYR A 88 -9.05 18.08 -36.76
CA TYR A 88 -7.64 18.27 -36.44
C TYR A 88 -6.75 17.79 -37.58
N GLU A 89 -5.85 18.66 -38.03
CA GLU A 89 -4.83 18.28 -39.00
C GLU A 89 -3.82 17.31 -38.36
N PRO A 90 -3.41 16.24 -39.08
CA PRO A 90 -2.41 15.31 -38.59
C PRO A 90 -1.06 16.00 -38.41
N PRO A 91 -0.32 15.73 -37.32
CA PRO A 91 1.06 16.17 -37.19
C PRO A 91 1.92 15.63 -38.34
N PRO A 92 2.91 16.40 -38.84
CA PRO A 92 3.76 15.97 -39.95
C PRO A 92 4.56 14.70 -39.63
N ASP A 93 4.90 14.48 -38.37
CA ASP A 93 5.71 13.37 -37.89
C ASP A 93 4.89 12.36 -37.06
N LEU A 94 3.62 12.13 -37.43
CA LEU A 94 2.78 11.22 -36.67
C LEU A 94 3.34 9.78 -36.71
N PRO A 95 3.72 9.19 -35.56
CA PRO A 95 4.28 7.86 -35.54
C PRO A 95 3.22 6.84 -35.93
N THR A 96 3.60 5.86 -36.76
CA THR A 96 2.72 4.73 -37.07
C THR A 96 2.35 3.98 -35.78
N PRO A 97 1.05 3.83 -35.46
CA PRO A 97 0.63 3.08 -34.29
C PRO A 97 1.22 1.67 -34.31
N THR A 98 1.98 1.34 -33.28
CA THR A 98 2.48 -0.03 -33.10
C THR A 98 1.38 -0.84 -32.43
N PRO A 99 1.05 -2.04 -32.93
CA PRO A 99 0.08 -2.89 -32.25
C PRO A 99 0.55 -3.18 -30.81
N PRO A 100 -0.38 -3.23 -29.84
CA PRO A 100 -0.03 -3.50 -28.47
C PRO A 100 0.62 -4.88 -28.38
N ARG A 101 1.85 -4.93 -27.86
CA ARG A 101 2.60 -6.15 -27.61
C ARG A 101 3.18 -6.12 -26.21
N ALA A 102 3.24 -7.29 -25.58
CA ALA A 102 3.98 -7.43 -24.33
C ALA A 102 5.46 -7.05 -24.56
N PRO A 103 6.14 -6.46 -23.55
CA PRO A 103 7.55 -6.15 -23.67
C PRO A 103 8.37 -7.44 -23.82
N ASP A 104 9.43 -7.37 -24.63
CA ASP A 104 10.42 -8.43 -24.74
C ASP A 104 11.31 -8.44 -23.48
N LEU A 105 10.90 -9.23 -22.49
CA LEU A 105 11.62 -9.34 -21.21
C LEU A 105 13.04 -9.88 -21.38
N ALA A 106 13.28 -10.77 -22.35
CA ALA A 106 14.60 -11.33 -22.58
C ALA A 106 15.53 -10.27 -23.18
N GLY A 107 15.08 -9.57 -24.22
CA GLY A 107 15.86 -8.49 -24.82
C GLY A 107 16.07 -7.31 -23.87
N LEU A 108 15.11 -7.00 -22.98
CA LEU A 108 15.33 -6.01 -21.93
C LEU A 108 16.40 -6.46 -20.93
N ALA A 109 16.43 -7.75 -20.56
CA ALA A 109 17.46 -8.30 -19.68
C ALA A 109 18.87 -8.20 -20.29
N GLU A 110 19.00 -8.47 -21.59
CA GLU A 110 20.27 -8.38 -22.32
C GLU A 110 20.78 -6.93 -22.45
N ARG A 111 19.86 -5.96 -22.56
CA ARG A 111 20.16 -4.53 -22.73
C ARG A 111 20.32 -3.77 -21.40
N ARG A 112 20.51 -4.46 -20.27
CA ARG A 112 20.63 -3.80 -18.95
C ARG A 112 21.87 -2.94 -18.79
N ASP A 113 22.91 -3.14 -19.61
CA ASP A 113 24.18 -2.40 -19.81
C ASP A 113 24.81 -1.57 -18.65
N GLY A 114 24.41 -1.81 -17.41
CA GLY A 114 24.85 -1.13 -16.20
C GLY A 114 24.17 0.21 -15.91
N GLY A 115 23.23 0.68 -16.74
CA GLY A 115 22.55 1.97 -16.55
C GLY A 115 21.31 1.88 -15.64
N ALA A 116 21.15 2.84 -14.71
CA ALA A 116 20.00 2.88 -13.79
C ALA A 116 18.66 2.94 -14.54
N ALA A 117 18.58 3.70 -15.64
CA ALA A 117 17.38 3.79 -16.46
C ALA A 117 17.01 2.44 -17.13
N ALA A 118 18.00 1.68 -17.60
CA ALA A 118 17.79 0.37 -18.21
C ALA A 118 17.34 -0.66 -17.17
N GLU A 119 17.97 -0.67 -15.99
CA GLU A 119 17.57 -1.47 -14.83
C GLU A 119 16.13 -1.17 -14.41
N ARG A 120 15.78 0.11 -14.32
CA ARG A 120 14.44 0.56 -13.97
C ARG A 120 13.42 0.14 -15.02
N ALA A 121 13.70 0.31 -16.31
CA ALA A 121 12.82 -0.13 -17.39
C ALA A 121 12.58 -1.65 -17.37
N TYR A 122 13.63 -2.42 -17.07
CA TYR A 122 13.49 -3.88 -16.90
C TYR A 122 12.64 -4.23 -15.68
N GLY A 123 12.86 -3.58 -14.53
CA GLY A 123 12.05 -3.75 -13.33
C GLY A 123 10.56 -3.40 -13.55
N GLN A 124 10.27 -2.32 -14.27
CA GLN A 124 8.91 -1.94 -14.66
C GLN A 124 8.27 -3.03 -15.51
N ALA A 125 9.01 -3.56 -16.48
CA ALA A 125 8.52 -4.62 -17.36
C ALA A 125 8.22 -5.92 -16.60
N LEU A 126 9.10 -6.31 -15.67
CA LEU A 126 8.91 -7.48 -14.82
C LEU A 126 7.72 -7.34 -13.88
N LEU A 127 7.54 -6.17 -13.25
CA LEU A 127 6.45 -5.95 -12.31
C LEU A 127 5.08 -6.01 -13.01
N LEU A 128 4.96 -5.37 -14.17
CA LEU A 128 3.68 -5.20 -14.87
C LEU A 128 3.33 -6.39 -15.79
N TRP A 129 4.32 -7.11 -16.34
CA TRP A 129 4.09 -8.19 -17.31
C TRP A 129 4.73 -9.54 -16.91
N GLY A 130 5.60 -9.58 -15.92
CA GLY A 130 6.30 -10.81 -15.51
C GLY A 130 5.46 -11.74 -14.62
N GLY A 131 4.42 -11.23 -13.96
CA GLY A 131 3.62 -11.98 -13.00
C GLY A 131 4.31 -12.19 -11.65
N GLU A 132 3.64 -12.87 -10.72
CA GLU A 132 4.08 -13.00 -9.33
C GLU A 132 5.44 -13.71 -9.19
N ASP A 133 5.73 -14.69 -10.04
CA ASP A 133 6.99 -15.44 -10.04
C ASP A 133 8.22 -14.57 -10.33
N ARG A 134 8.02 -13.39 -10.93
CA ARG A 134 9.08 -12.47 -11.32
C ARG A 134 9.24 -11.28 -10.37
N LEU A 135 8.51 -11.26 -9.25
CA LEU A 135 8.58 -10.17 -8.28
C LEU A 135 9.96 -10.03 -7.63
N ASP A 136 10.68 -11.13 -7.41
CA ASP A 136 12.05 -11.04 -6.89
C ASP A 136 13.02 -10.40 -7.89
N ASP A 137 12.89 -10.73 -9.17
CA ASP A 137 13.70 -10.13 -10.22
C ASP A 137 13.36 -8.65 -10.40
N ALA A 138 12.07 -8.28 -10.28
CA ALA A 138 11.62 -6.89 -10.33
C ALA A 138 12.25 -6.08 -9.19
N VAL A 139 12.16 -6.58 -7.95
CA VAL A 139 12.82 -5.96 -6.79
C VAL A 139 14.33 -5.86 -6.99
N ALA A 140 14.98 -6.90 -7.52
CA ALA A 140 16.42 -6.89 -7.76
C ALA A 140 16.84 -5.84 -8.82
N ALA A 141 16.08 -5.71 -9.91
CA ALA A 141 16.34 -4.72 -10.95
C ALA A 141 16.15 -3.29 -10.42
N PHE A 142 15.05 -3.02 -9.69
CA PHE A 142 14.84 -1.72 -9.06
C PHE A 142 15.88 -1.40 -7.98
N ALA A 143 16.29 -2.39 -7.18
CA ALA A 143 17.35 -2.22 -6.19
C ALA A 143 18.67 -1.85 -6.88
N ARG A 144 19.00 -2.51 -8.00
CA ARG A 144 20.19 -2.16 -8.78
C ARG A 144 20.11 -0.75 -9.36
N ALA A 145 18.95 -0.34 -9.87
CA ALA A 145 18.74 1.03 -10.31
C ALA A 145 18.96 2.05 -9.18
N ALA A 146 18.43 1.77 -7.98
CA ALA A 146 18.60 2.62 -6.81
C ALA A 146 20.04 2.64 -6.26
N GLU A 147 20.82 1.57 -6.43
CA GLU A 147 22.26 1.57 -6.12
C GLU A 147 23.06 2.49 -7.05
N LEU A 148 22.70 2.50 -8.35
CA LEU A 148 23.36 3.29 -9.37
C LEU A 148 22.98 4.78 -9.26
N GLU A 149 21.71 5.06 -8.98
CA GLU A 149 21.16 6.42 -8.82
C GLU A 149 20.33 6.53 -7.53
N PRO A 150 20.98 6.66 -6.35
CA PRO A 150 20.28 6.67 -5.06
C PRO A 150 19.34 7.87 -4.86
N ASP A 151 19.54 8.94 -5.62
CA ASP A 151 18.75 10.17 -5.57
C ASP A 151 17.66 10.25 -6.66
N ASP A 152 17.42 9.15 -7.41
CA ASP A 152 16.30 9.05 -8.36
C ASP A 152 14.98 8.81 -7.60
N GLY A 153 14.25 9.89 -7.30
CA GLY A 153 12.95 9.85 -6.60
C GLY A 153 11.94 8.86 -7.22
N PRO A 154 11.72 8.88 -8.55
CA PRO A 154 10.90 7.88 -9.23
C PRO A 154 11.39 6.44 -9.01
N GLY A 155 12.69 6.17 -9.12
CA GLY A 155 13.26 4.85 -8.89
C GLY A 155 13.05 4.37 -7.45
N GLN A 156 13.23 5.24 -6.46
CA GLN A 156 12.91 4.96 -5.06
C GLN A 156 11.42 4.64 -4.89
N PHE A 157 10.51 5.42 -5.47
CA PHE A 157 9.08 5.17 -5.39
C PHE A 157 8.72 3.80 -5.98
N GLN A 158 9.25 3.49 -7.16
CA GLN A 158 8.99 2.24 -7.89
C GLN A 158 9.54 1.02 -7.16
N LEU A 159 10.72 1.13 -6.54
CA LEU A 159 11.27 0.07 -5.68
C LEU A 159 10.36 -0.19 -4.47
N GLY A 160 9.83 0.85 -3.83
CA GLY A 160 8.86 0.68 -2.76
C GLY A 160 7.58 -0.02 -3.20
N VAL A 161 7.08 0.29 -4.41
CA VAL A 161 5.93 -0.39 -5.00
C VAL A 161 6.23 -1.87 -5.26
N ALA A 162 7.41 -2.21 -5.77
CA ALA A 162 7.82 -3.58 -6.02
C ALA A 162 7.94 -4.41 -4.72
N HIS A 163 8.53 -3.83 -3.67
CA HIS A 163 8.54 -4.45 -2.34
C HIS A 163 7.13 -4.70 -1.82
N ARG A 164 6.23 -3.72 -1.93
CA ARG A 164 4.84 -3.91 -1.51
C ARG A 164 4.12 -4.98 -2.32
N ALA A 165 4.35 -5.04 -3.63
CA ALA A 165 3.76 -6.06 -4.49
C ALA A 165 4.25 -7.47 -4.12
N ARG A 166 5.53 -7.63 -3.77
CA ARG A 166 6.06 -8.89 -3.24
C ARG A 166 5.49 -9.24 -1.87
N TYR A 167 5.36 -8.25 -0.98
CA TYR A 167 4.73 -8.44 0.32
C TYR A 167 3.30 -8.97 0.19
N ASP A 168 2.52 -8.41 -0.72
CA ASP A 168 1.11 -8.78 -0.89
C ASP A 168 0.90 -10.11 -1.63
N SER A 169 1.96 -10.77 -2.11
CA SER A 169 1.89 -12.05 -2.84
C SER A 169 2.41 -13.25 -2.02
N PRO A 170 2.28 -14.49 -2.53
CA PRO A 170 2.91 -15.66 -1.92
C PRO A 170 4.45 -15.62 -1.87
N ARG A 171 5.10 -14.69 -2.58
CA ARG A 171 6.56 -14.47 -2.58
C ARG A 171 7.05 -13.57 -1.44
N ARG A 172 6.15 -13.15 -0.55
CA ARG A 172 6.40 -12.27 0.61
C ARG A 172 7.70 -12.59 1.35
N ARG A 173 8.41 -11.54 1.74
CA ARG A 173 9.44 -11.56 2.77
C ARG A 173 9.04 -10.68 3.95
N GLU A 174 9.51 -11.03 5.14
CA GLU A 174 9.10 -10.41 6.40
C GLU A 174 9.35 -8.90 6.45
N ASP A 175 10.41 -8.44 5.79
CA ASP A 175 10.84 -7.03 5.76
C ASP A 175 10.29 -6.22 4.58
N ASP A 176 9.52 -6.83 3.67
CA ASP A 176 9.10 -6.18 2.44
C ASP A 176 8.23 -4.94 2.68
N PHE A 177 7.33 -4.97 3.66
CA PHE A 177 6.48 -3.80 3.93
C PHE A 177 7.27 -2.64 4.56
N GLN A 178 8.22 -2.94 5.46
CA GLN A 178 9.12 -1.91 5.98
C GLN A 178 9.98 -1.32 4.86
N ARG A 179 10.57 -2.16 3.99
CA ARG A 179 11.34 -1.68 2.82
C ARG A 179 10.50 -0.81 1.89
N ALA A 180 9.24 -1.18 1.66
CA ALA A 180 8.32 -0.34 0.89
C ALA A 180 8.15 1.05 1.54
N ALA A 181 7.93 1.09 2.85
CA ALA A 181 7.80 2.34 3.60
C ALA A 181 9.08 3.19 3.57
N ASP A 182 10.26 2.58 3.70
CA ASP A 182 11.56 3.25 3.63
C ASP A 182 11.75 3.93 2.27
N HIS A 183 11.52 3.18 1.18
CA HIS A 183 11.71 3.65 -0.18
C HIS A 183 10.68 4.73 -0.57
N TRP A 184 9.41 4.59 -0.18
CA TRP A 184 8.42 5.65 -0.38
C TRP A 184 8.77 6.91 0.40
N THR A 185 9.22 6.76 1.65
CA THR A 185 9.64 7.89 2.50
C THR A 185 10.84 8.62 1.87
N ARG A 186 11.82 7.86 1.35
CA ARG A 186 12.97 8.42 0.62
C ARG A 186 12.53 9.14 -0.64
N ALA A 187 11.64 8.55 -1.44
CA ALA A 187 11.12 9.17 -2.66
C ALA A 187 10.44 10.52 -2.35
N LEU A 188 9.56 10.57 -1.35
CA LEU A 188 8.90 11.82 -0.95
C LEU A 188 9.88 12.84 -0.35
N ALA A 189 10.98 12.40 0.28
CA ALA A 189 12.02 13.33 0.73
C ALA A 189 12.79 13.96 -0.44
N LEU A 190 12.99 13.23 -1.54
CA LEU A 190 13.65 13.73 -2.75
C LEU A 190 12.75 14.70 -3.54
N ASP A 191 11.44 14.45 -3.59
CA ASP A 191 10.46 15.39 -4.14
C ASP A 191 9.21 15.51 -3.25
N PRO A 192 9.22 16.46 -2.28
CA PRO A 192 8.12 16.67 -1.34
C PRO A 192 6.80 17.06 -1.99
N ASN A 193 6.81 17.54 -3.24
CA ASN A 193 5.62 18.01 -3.95
C ASN A 193 4.90 16.90 -4.73
N GLN A 194 5.44 15.67 -4.76
CA GLN A 194 4.81 14.55 -5.46
C GLN A 194 3.57 14.06 -4.73
N TYR A 195 2.40 14.47 -5.23
CA TYR A 195 1.11 14.12 -4.68
C TYR A 195 0.90 12.61 -4.60
N ILE A 196 1.26 11.88 -5.66
CA ILE A 196 1.05 10.42 -5.75
C ILE A 196 1.84 9.69 -4.67
N TRP A 197 3.11 10.07 -4.48
CA TRP A 197 3.99 9.45 -3.49
C TRP A 197 3.52 9.74 -2.07
N ARG A 198 3.10 10.99 -1.82
CA ARG A 198 2.48 11.39 -0.54
C ARG A 198 1.21 10.58 -0.25
N ARG A 199 0.34 10.39 -1.25
CA ARG A 199 -0.89 9.60 -1.10
C ARG A 199 -0.59 8.12 -0.81
N ARG A 200 0.45 7.54 -1.41
CA ARG A 200 0.89 6.17 -1.11
C ARG A 200 1.30 6.01 0.36
N ILE A 201 2.05 6.97 0.91
CA ILE A 201 2.41 6.96 2.34
C ILE A 201 1.17 7.16 3.21
N GLN A 202 0.30 8.13 2.88
CA GLN A 202 -0.92 8.40 3.66
C GLN A 202 -1.94 7.25 3.64
N GLN A 203 -1.94 6.45 2.56
CA GLN A 203 -2.75 5.24 2.48
C GLN A 203 -2.45 4.31 3.65
N TYR A 204 -1.17 4.11 3.98
CA TYR A 204 -0.71 3.22 5.07
C TYR A 204 -0.24 3.97 6.35
N GLY A 205 -0.25 5.30 6.32
CA GLY A 205 0.25 6.14 7.40
C GLY A 205 -0.79 6.51 8.46
N PRO A 206 -0.44 7.42 9.38
CA PRO A 206 -1.30 7.80 10.50
C PRO A 206 -2.52 8.58 10.06
N ARG A 207 -3.59 8.51 10.84
CA ARG A 207 -4.87 9.19 10.57
C ARG A 207 -4.76 10.71 10.57
N LEU A 208 -3.82 11.26 11.35
CA LEU A 208 -3.56 12.70 11.40
C LEU A 208 -3.08 13.25 10.05
N ALA A 209 -2.36 12.43 9.28
CA ALA A 209 -1.85 12.82 7.97
C ALA A 209 -2.83 12.52 6.83
N LYS A 210 -3.97 11.86 7.10
CA LYS A 210 -4.91 11.45 6.05
C LYS A 210 -5.81 12.60 5.60
N PRO A 211 -5.99 12.81 4.29
CA PRO A 211 -6.93 13.79 3.75
C PRO A 211 -8.40 13.33 3.84
N TYR A 212 -8.62 12.01 3.75
CA TYR A 212 -9.88 11.30 3.63
C TYR A 212 -9.59 9.80 3.82
N PRO A 213 -10.59 8.96 4.16
CA PRO A 213 -10.44 7.51 4.13
C PRO A 213 -10.26 7.02 2.69
N PHE A 214 -9.34 6.09 2.43
CA PHE A 214 -9.06 5.63 1.06
C PHE A 214 -10.09 4.60 0.58
N TYR A 215 -10.50 3.67 1.46
CA TYR A 215 -11.38 2.56 1.07
C TYR A 215 -12.50 2.24 2.06
N ASN A 216 -13.00 3.21 2.82
CA ASN A 216 -14.20 3.01 3.67
C ASN A 216 -15.46 2.66 2.87
N TRP A 217 -15.46 2.92 1.55
CA TRP A 217 -16.55 2.63 0.63
C TRP A 217 -16.69 1.15 0.26
N ILE A 218 -15.69 0.29 0.52
CA ILE A 218 -15.71 -1.11 0.05
C ILE A 218 -16.89 -1.90 0.59
N ASP A 219 -17.20 -1.75 1.89
CA ASP A 219 -18.30 -2.50 2.50
C ASP A 219 -19.66 -2.02 1.96
N GLU A 220 -19.78 -0.72 1.69
CA GLU A 220 -20.96 -0.16 1.04
C GLU A 220 -21.09 -0.67 -0.40
N ALA A 221 -20.00 -0.67 -1.16
CA ALA A 221 -19.96 -1.18 -2.53
C ALA A 221 -20.41 -2.64 -2.59
N ARG A 222 -19.84 -3.50 -1.74
CA ARG A 222 -20.22 -4.92 -1.66
C ARG A 222 -21.70 -5.11 -1.35
N ARG A 223 -22.23 -4.39 -0.35
CA ARG A 223 -23.66 -4.44 0.00
C ARG A 223 -24.54 -3.97 -1.15
N ALA A 224 -24.20 -2.84 -1.78
CA ALA A 224 -24.96 -2.26 -2.88
C ALA A 224 -24.97 -3.17 -4.12
N ILE A 225 -23.84 -3.80 -4.45
CA ILE A 225 -23.74 -4.76 -5.54
C ILE A 225 -24.59 -6.00 -5.24
N ALA A 226 -24.45 -6.59 -4.05
CA ALA A 226 -25.22 -7.76 -3.63
C ALA A 226 -26.73 -7.50 -3.60
N ALA A 227 -27.17 -6.31 -3.15
CA ALA A 227 -28.58 -5.91 -3.14
C ALA A 227 -29.20 -5.86 -4.54
N ARG A 228 -28.38 -5.77 -5.61
CA ARG A 228 -28.82 -5.82 -7.01
C ARG A 228 -28.83 -7.24 -7.59
N GLY A 229 -28.47 -8.25 -6.80
CA GLY A 229 -28.35 -9.65 -7.25
C GLY A 229 -27.03 -9.96 -7.97
N GLU A 230 -26.04 -9.07 -7.89
CA GLU A 230 -24.71 -9.26 -8.48
C GLU A 230 -23.72 -9.78 -7.42
N THR A 231 -22.71 -10.54 -7.84
CA THR A 231 -21.60 -10.94 -6.95
C THR A 231 -20.51 -9.86 -6.95
N PRO A 232 -20.16 -9.26 -5.79
CA PRO A 232 -19.07 -8.30 -5.72
C PRO A 232 -17.74 -8.91 -6.17
N ILE A 233 -16.96 -8.13 -6.93
CA ILE A 233 -15.62 -8.54 -7.34
C ILE A 233 -14.77 -8.79 -6.08
N PRO A 234 -14.16 -9.98 -5.95
CA PRO A 234 -13.33 -10.30 -4.80
C PRO A 234 -12.04 -9.48 -4.86
N LEU A 235 -11.53 -9.11 -3.68
CA LEU A 235 -10.23 -8.49 -3.55
C LEU A 235 -9.19 -9.57 -3.20
N ALA A 236 -8.10 -9.61 -3.94
CA ALA A 236 -6.93 -10.43 -3.62
C ALA A 236 -6.26 -9.96 -2.32
N VAL A 237 -6.25 -8.64 -2.10
CA VAL A 237 -5.68 -8.00 -0.90
C VAL A 237 -6.70 -7.06 -0.29
N GLU A 238 -7.33 -7.51 0.80
CA GLU A 238 -8.23 -6.67 1.58
C GLU A 238 -7.47 -5.46 2.17
N PRO A 239 -8.07 -4.25 2.14
CA PRO A 239 -7.48 -3.10 2.80
C PRO A 239 -7.43 -3.30 4.31
N SER A 240 -6.31 -2.87 4.86
CA SER A 240 -6.02 -2.83 6.28
C SER A 240 -6.97 -1.89 7.06
N GLU A 241 -6.90 -1.90 8.39
CA GLU A 241 -7.74 -0.98 9.20
C GLU A 241 -7.41 0.47 8.84
N THR A 242 -6.10 0.78 8.80
CA THR A 242 -5.56 2.09 8.42
C THR A 242 -6.17 2.65 7.14
N GLU A 243 -6.28 1.84 6.09
CA GLU A 243 -6.74 2.31 4.79
C GLU A 243 -8.25 2.64 4.77
N ARG A 244 -9.01 2.10 5.72
CA ARG A 244 -10.46 2.30 5.87
C ARG A 244 -10.82 3.39 6.87
N LEU A 245 -9.96 3.69 7.85
CA LEU A 245 -10.27 4.66 8.89
C LEU A 245 -10.32 6.10 8.37
N ASP A 246 -11.29 6.85 8.90
CA ASP A 246 -11.41 8.30 8.68
C ASP A 246 -10.21 9.07 9.28
N PRO A 247 -9.83 10.21 8.68
CA PRO A 247 -8.91 11.16 9.29
C PRO A 247 -9.30 11.53 10.71
N ARG A 248 -8.31 11.92 11.52
CA ARG A 248 -8.56 12.40 12.88
C ARG A 248 -7.71 13.63 13.16
N ALA A 249 -8.28 14.59 13.89
CA ALA A 249 -7.59 15.85 14.21
C ALA A 249 -6.54 15.72 15.33
N THR A 250 -6.65 14.70 16.20
CA THR A 250 -5.77 14.50 17.34
C THR A 250 -5.50 13.01 17.57
N VAL A 251 -4.36 12.69 18.15
CA VAL A 251 -4.07 11.33 18.66
C VAL A 251 -4.87 11.14 19.95
N ALA A 252 -5.55 9.99 20.11
CA ALA A 252 -6.20 9.67 21.38
C ALA A 252 -5.14 9.53 22.47
N ALA A 253 -5.36 10.13 23.63
CA ALA A 253 -4.63 9.74 24.83
C ALA A 253 -4.96 8.26 25.14
N ALA A 254 -3.96 7.49 25.50
CA ALA A 254 -4.18 6.14 26.02
C ALA A 254 -4.80 6.29 27.42
N ASP A 255 -5.93 5.63 27.67
CA ASP A 255 -6.57 5.65 28.98
C ASP A 255 -5.75 4.82 29.97
N GLY A 256 -5.02 5.49 30.85
CA GLY A 256 -4.34 4.89 32.00
C GLY A 256 -3.09 4.08 31.66
N ALA A 257 -2.18 3.99 32.63
CA ALA A 257 -1.03 3.09 32.54
C ALA A 257 -1.51 1.64 32.78
N VAL A 258 -1.65 0.86 31.71
CA VAL A 258 -1.85 -0.59 31.82
C VAL A 258 -0.53 -1.22 32.26
N PRO A 259 -0.47 -1.92 33.41
CA PRO A 259 0.77 -2.54 33.86
C PRO A 259 1.23 -3.60 32.84
N PRO A 260 2.55 -3.80 32.68
CA PRO A 260 3.08 -4.87 31.84
C PRO A 260 2.53 -6.23 32.30
N ALA A 261 2.13 -7.07 31.35
CA ALA A 261 1.62 -8.41 31.62
C ALA A 261 2.72 -9.41 32.03
N ASP A 262 3.97 -9.17 31.61
CA ASP A 262 5.14 -9.98 31.97
C ASP A 262 6.34 -9.08 32.34
N PRO A 263 6.27 -8.36 33.48
CA PRO A 263 7.31 -7.40 33.89
C PRO A 263 8.67 -8.04 34.14
N GLU A 264 8.68 -9.32 34.54
CA GLU A 264 9.88 -10.05 34.92
C GLU A 264 10.41 -10.94 33.78
N GLY A 265 9.75 -10.94 32.61
CA GLY A 265 10.21 -11.69 31.44
C GLY A 265 10.20 -13.21 31.65
N ARG A 266 9.28 -13.74 32.47
CA ARG A 266 9.26 -15.15 32.90
C ARG A 266 8.67 -16.08 31.83
N ILE A 267 7.89 -15.54 30.90
CA ILE A 267 7.26 -16.33 29.84
C ILE A 267 8.31 -16.73 28.79
N LEU A 268 8.25 -17.98 28.36
CA LEU A 268 9.16 -18.49 27.33
C LEU A 268 8.95 -17.78 25.99
N ARG A 269 10.05 -17.47 25.32
CA ARG A 269 10.05 -16.75 24.05
C ARG A 269 9.67 -17.64 22.87
N ASP A 270 9.01 -17.04 21.90
CA ASP A 270 8.83 -17.55 20.55
C ASP A 270 9.63 -16.66 19.59
N ASP A 271 10.83 -17.11 19.24
CA ASP A 271 11.76 -16.38 18.36
C ASP A 271 11.36 -16.53 16.87
N GLY A 272 10.06 -16.51 16.56
CA GLY A 272 9.55 -16.70 15.20
C GLY A 272 9.29 -18.16 14.81
N ARG A 273 9.39 -19.10 15.75
CA ARG A 273 9.21 -20.53 15.48
C ARG A 273 7.74 -20.85 15.21
N PHE A 274 6.83 -20.41 16.08
CA PHE A 274 5.40 -20.73 15.94
C PHE A 274 4.65 -19.63 15.22
N ILE A 275 4.83 -18.40 15.65
CA ILE A 275 4.25 -17.22 15.02
C ILE A 275 5.39 -16.37 14.47
N ARG A 276 5.36 -16.05 13.19
CA ARG A 276 6.26 -15.06 12.59
C ARG A 276 5.66 -13.67 12.76
N LEU A 277 6.49 -12.73 13.17
CA LEU A 277 6.12 -11.33 13.34
C LEU A 277 6.76 -10.49 12.22
N GLU A 278 5.93 -9.79 11.48
CA GLU A 278 6.33 -8.79 10.49
C GLU A 278 5.95 -7.41 11.05
N THR A 279 6.87 -6.45 10.95
CA THR A 279 6.60 -5.07 11.39
C THR A 279 6.90 -4.07 10.29
N ALA A 280 6.12 -3.00 10.22
CA ALA A 280 6.39 -1.86 9.36
C ALA A 280 5.94 -0.54 10.02
N VAL A 281 6.71 0.52 9.86
CA VAL A 281 6.38 1.87 10.33
C VAL A 281 6.22 2.81 9.13
N VAL A 282 5.07 3.48 9.05
CA VAL A 282 4.71 4.36 7.92
C VAL A 282 4.28 5.76 8.41
N PRO A 283 4.91 6.85 7.95
CA PRO A 283 6.17 6.86 7.21
C PRO A 283 7.32 6.32 8.06
N ALA A 284 8.37 5.82 7.42
CA ALA A 284 9.54 5.30 8.11
C ALA A 284 10.35 6.39 8.85
N ALA A 285 10.15 7.65 8.45
CA ALA A 285 10.77 8.81 9.07
C ALA A 285 9.79 9.97 9.24
N VAL A 286 9.81 10.59 10.42
CA VAL A 286 8.90 11.69 10.83
C VAL A 286 9.69 12.91 11.28
N ALA A 287 9.07 14.09 11.29
CA ALA A 287 9.65 15.25 11.98
C ALA A 287 9.38 15.16 13.50
N PRO A 288 10.09 15.90 14.36
CA PRO A 288 9.73 16.02 15.77
C PRO A 288 8.28 16.49 15.94
N GLY A 289 7.52 15.85 16.82
CA GLY A 289 6.09 16.13 17.04
C GLY A 289 5.13 15.39 16.10
N ASP A 290 5.62 14.85 14.99
CA ASP A 290 4.79 14.11 14.03
C ASP A 290 4.49 12.69 14.52
N VAL A 291 3.54 12.06 13.83
CA VAL A 291 3.03 10.71 14.10
C VAL A 291 3.48 9.74 13.01
N ALA A 292 3.78 8.51 13.40
CA ALA A 292 3.92 7.37 12.49
C ALA A 292 2.86 6.30 12.82
N ARG A 293 2.52 5.47 11.84
CA ARG A 293 1.66 4.30 12.02
C ARG A 293 2.52 3.04 12.02
N ALA A 294 2.45 2.25 13.07
CA ALA A 294 3.04 0.93 13.11
C ALA A 294 2.02 -0.13 12.68
N HIS A 295 2.47 -1.06 11.85
CA HIS A 295 1.75 -2.24 11.38
C HIS A 295 2.47 -3.46 11.93
N LEU A 296 1.75 -4.33 12.62
CA LEU A 296 2.25 -5.58 13.17
C LEU A 296 1.41 -6.72 12.61
N VAL A 297 2.07 -7.72 12.02
CA VAL A 297 1.39 -8.86 11.41
C VAL A 297 1.95 -10.15 11.99
N PHE A 298 1.06 -10.92 12.60
CA PHE A 298 1.38 -12.19 13.24
C PHE A 298 0.85 -13.34 12.39
N ARG A 299 1.76 -14.16 11.87
CA ARG A 299 1.47 -15.27 10.95
C ARG A 299 1.83 -16.62 11.57
N PRO A 300 0.88 -17.54 11.72
CA PRO A 300 1.21 -18.91 12.09
C PRO A 300 2.16 -19.56 11.08
N ASN A 301 3.19 -20.24 11.58
CA ASN A 301 4.16 -20.95 10.77
C ASN A 301 3.57 -22.26 10.22
N GLU A 302 3.20 -22.24 8.94
CA GLU A 302 2.59 -23.37 8.25
C GLU A 302 3.48 -24.61 8.20
N ALA A 303 4.82 -24.43 8.17
CA ALA A 303 5.77 -25.54 8.07
C ALA A 303 5.68 -26.52 9.26
N ILE A 304 5.32 -26.01 10.44
CA ILE A 304 5.09 -26.82 11.64
C ILE A 304 3.61 -26.91 12.01
N LYS A 305 2.72 -26.46 11.11
CA LYS A 305 1.27 -26.41 11.31
C LYS A 305 0.89 -25.66 12.60
N ALA A 306 1.62 -24.59 12.91
CA ALA A 306 1.28 -23.74 14.04
C ALA A 306 -0.11 -23.13 13.83
N HIS A 307 -0.84 -22.95 14.93
CA HIS A 307 -2.17 -22.36 14.93
C HIS A 307 -2.48 -21.75 16.30
N TRP A 308 -3.37 -20.76 16.31
CA TRP A 308 -3.81 -20.12 17.53
C TRP A 308 -4.71 -21.05 18.34
N ASN A 309 -4.58 -20.99 19.67
CA ASN A 309 -5.57 -21.54 20.58
C ASN A 309 -6.44 -20.41 21.11
N ASN A 310 -7.72 -20.43 20.76
CA ASN A 310 -8.70 -19.41 21.12
C ASN A 310 -9.65 -19.88 22.23
N GLU A 311 -9.49 -21.10 22.75
CA GLU A 311 -10.21 -21.54 23.95
C GLU A 311 -9.64 -20.89 25.21
N ALA A 312 -8.40 -20.41 25.14
CA ALA A 312 -7.74 -19.59 26.15
C ALA A 312 -7.98 -18.09 25.92
N GLU A 313 -7.32 -17.24 26.72
CA GLU A 313 -7.37 -15.78 26.51
C GLU A 313 -6.80 -15.38 25.14
N GLY A 314 -7.34 -14.28 24.59
CA GLY A 314 -6.86 -13.70 23.35
C GLY A 314 -5.40 -13.21 23.41
N MET A 315 -4.86 -12.85 22.25
CA MET A 315 -3.50 -12.31 22.18
C MET A 315 -3.45 -10.93 22.82
N SER A 316 -2.40 -10.65 23.59
CA SER A 316 -2.19 -9.34 24.20
C SER A 316 -0.91 -8.71 23.66
N LEU A 317 -0.96 -7.44 23.28
CA LEU A 317 0.21 -6.64 22.87
C LEU A 317 0.51 -5.64 23.97
N TRP A 318 1.79 -5.44 24.27
CA TRP A 318 2.27 -4.39 25.15
C TRP A 318 3.48 -3.70 24.53
N LEU A 319 3.51 -2.37 24.61
CA LEU A 319 4.58 -1.50 24.15
C LEU A 319 5.14 -0.69 25.32
N GLU A 320 6.44 -0.41 25.24
CA GLU A 320 7.16 0.48 26.14
C GLU A 320 7.76 1.65 25.34
N PRO A 321 6.94 2.66 25.01
CA PRO A 321 7.46 3.87 24.37
C PRO A 321 8.56 4.51 25.24
N PRO A 322 9.69 4.94 24.65
CA PRO A 322 10.72 5.65 25.37
C PRO A 322 10.18 6.99 25.92
N PRO A 323 10.87 7.63 26.87
CA PRO A 323 10.41 8.88 27.48
C PRO A 323 10.02 9.94 26.43
N GLY A 324 8.84 10.53 26.61
CA GLY A 324 8.29 11.56 25.72
C GLY A 324 7.58 11.03 24.47
N TRP A 325 7.75 9.75 24.11
CA TRP A 325 6.96 9.12 23.06
C TRP A 325 5.60 8.68 23.58
N HIS A 326 4.61 8.73 22.69
CA HIS A 326 3.24 8.34 23.01
C HIS A 326 2.74 7.33 21.97
N ALA A 327 2.17 6.22 22.44
CA ALA A 327 1.41 5.29 21.60
C ALA A 327 -0.09 5.46 21.88
N ASP A 328 -0.93 5.49 20.86
CA ASP A 328 -2.40 5.59 21.04
C ASP A 328 -2.97 4.39 21.81
N ARG A 329 -2.36 3.22 21.62
CA ARG A 329 -2.75 1.94 22.21
C ARG A 329 -1.51 1.16 22.66
N PRO A 330 -0.87 1.55 23.79
CA PRO A 330 0.34 0.92 24.29
C PRO A 330 0.08 -0.49 24.85
N ALA A 331 -1.17 -0.80 25.20
CA ALA A 331 -1.61 -2.14 25.54
C ALA A 331 -2.88 -2.47 24.77
N GLN A 332 -2.94 -3.65 24.16
CA GLN A 332 -4.10 -4.09 23.37
C GLN A 332 -4.40 -5.55 23.67
N HIS A 333 -5.69 -5.86 23.82
CA HIS A 333 -6.17 -7.23 23.84
C HIS A 333 -6.90 -7.51 22.53
N VAL A 334 -6.50 -8.59 21.86
CA VAL A 334 -7.06 -9.06 20.60
C VAL A 334 -7.82 -10.35 20.87
N PRO A 335 -9.16 -10.30 20.95
CA PRO A 335 -9.95 -11.50 21.18
C PRO A 335 -9.76 -12.48 20.01
N GLY A 336 -9.72 -13.77 20.34
CA GLY A 336 -9.77 -14.82 19.33
C GLY A 336 -11.14 -14.88 18.65
N PRO A 337 -11.22 -15.44 17.43
CA PRO A 337 -12.50 -15.69 16.80
C PRO A 337 -13.26 -16.83 17.52
N PRO A 338 -14.55 -17.06 17.23
CA PRO A 338 -15.36 -18.05 17.96
C PRO A 338 -14.89 -19.51 17.82
N GLN A 339 -14.05 -19.83 16.84
CA GLN A 339 -13.51 -21.17 16.66
C GLN A 339 -12.44 -21.48 17.70
N ALA A 340 -12.44 -22.69 18.27
CA ALA A 340 -11.46 -23.14 19.27
C ALA A 340 -9.99 -22.98 18.82
N VAL A 341 -9.72 -23.24 17.54
CA VAL A 341 -8.41 -23.06 16.92
C VAL A 341 -8.54 -22.42 15.55
N SER A 342 -7.50 -21.71 15.12
CA SER A 342 -7.51 -21.05 13.82
C SER A 342 -6.09 -20.73 13.31
N ARG A 343 -5.98 -20.55 11.98
CA ARG A 343 -4.72 -20.22 11.26
C ARG A 343 -4.76 -18.82 10.64
N GLU A 344 -5.69 -18.00 11.09
CA GLU A 344 -5.84 -16.62 10.67
C GLU A 344 -4.56 -15.82 10.93
N VAL A 345 -4.34 -14.86 10.04
CA VAL A 345 -3.32 -13.85 10.23
C VAL A 345 -3.92 -12.77 11.12
N ARG A 346 -3.20 -12.40 12.17
CA ARG A 346 -3.62 -11.30 13.05
C ARG A 346 -2.88 -10.04 12.68
N HIS A 347 -3.64 -8.99 12.39
CA HIS A 347 -3.12 -7.66 12.07
C HIS A 347 -3.41 -6.72 13.24
N LEU A 348 -2.38 -6.02 13.70
CA LEU A 348 -2.50 -4.97 14.69
C LEU A 348 -1.88 -3.69 14.15
N GLU A 349 -2.51 -2.57 14.45
CA GLU A 349 -2.05 -1.27 14.02
C GLU A 349 -2.22 -0.25 15.13
N LEU A 350 -1.24 0.64 15.24
CA LEU A 350 -1.20 1.67 16.27
C LEU A 350 -0.44 2.90 15.77
N GLU A 351 -0.64 4.02 16.45
CA GLU A 351 0.01 5.29 16.15
C GLU A 351 1.07 5.61 17.20
N LEU A 352 2.24 6.02 16.75
CA LEU A 352 3.38 6.45 17.56
C LEU A 352 3.60 7.95 17.33
N LYS A 353 3.35 8.77 18.34
CA LYS A 353 3.67 10.20 18.32
C LYS A 353 5.05 10.44 18.92
N SER A 354 5.90 11.13 18.16
CA SER A 354 7.21 11.57 18.61
C SER A 354 7.11 12.84 19.49
N PRO A 355 8.04 13.07 20.43
CA PRO A 355 8.09 14.30 21.19
C PRO A 355 8.45 15.51 20.30
N GLU A 356 7.93 16.68 20.64
CA GLU A 356 8.12 17.93 19.86
C GLU A 356 9.61 18.36 19.77
N ASP A 357 10.41 17.97 20.76
CA ASP A 357 11.84 18.24 20.90
C ASP A 357 12.72 17.02 20.57
N ALA A 358 12.18 16.01 19.87
CA ALA A 358 12.92 14.82 19.48
C ALA A 358 14.20 15.18 18.69
N ALA A 359 15.33 14.61 19.10
CA ALA A 359 16.58 14.74 18.37
C ALA A 359 16.58 13.88 17.11
N PRO A 360 17.24 14.32 16.01
CA PRO A 360 17.42 13.50 14.81
C PRO A 360 18.13 12.19 15.13
N GLY A 361 17.68 11.10 14.51
CA GLY A 361 18.24 9.76 14.75
C GLY A 361 17.18 8.67 14.68
N LYS A 362 17.60 7.43 14.96
CA LYS A 362 16.69 6.28 15.05
C LYS A 362 16.27 6.07 16.50
N VAL A 363 14.97 5.94 16.72
CA VAL A 363 14.39 5.61 18.02
C VAL A 363 13.75 4.23 17.95
N ARG A 364 13.94 3.45 19.01
CA ARG A 364 13.39 2.11 19.17
C ARG A 364 12.27 2.15 20.21
N VAL A 365 11.14 1.55 19.87
CA VAL A 365 9.99 1.36 20.75
C VAL A 365 9.88 -0.14 21.02
N PRO A 366 10.45 -0.64 22.13
CA PRO A 366 10.35 -2.04 22.48
C PRO A 366 8.93 -2.41 22.89
N GLY A 367 8.63 -3.70 22.79
CA GLY A 367 7.37 -4.27 23.24
C GLY A 367 7.40 -5.79 23.16
N TYR A 368 6.25 -6.40 23.42
CA TYR A 368 6.06 -7.83 23.24
C TYR A 368 4.59 -8.16 23.03
N ALA A 369 4.35 -9.30 22.39
CA ALA A 369 3.05 -9.94 22.34
C ALA A 369 3.04 -11.20 23.21
N LEU A 370 1.92 -11.47 23.88
CA LEU A 370 1.65 -12.69 24.62
C LEU A 370 0.48 -13.43 23.97
N TYR A 371 0.62 -14.74 23.75
CA TYR A 371 -0.41 -15.52 23.09
C TYR A 371 -0.33 -17.01 23.40
N TYR A 372 -1.45 -17.70 23.20
CA TYR A 372 -1.54 -19.15 23.18
C TYR A 372 -1.42 -19.69 21.75
N VAL A 373 -0.52 -20.64 21.55
CA VAL A 373 -0.23 -21.26 20.25
C VAL A 373 -0.03 -22.76 20.41
N CYS A 374 -0.47 -23.54 19.44
CA CYS A 374 -0.25 -24.98 19.39
C CYS A 374 0.43 -25.37 18.06
N GLU A 375 1.06 -26.55 18.03
CA GLU A 375 1.54 -27.20 16.80
C GLU A 375 0.99 -28.64 16.69
N ASP A 376 0.66 -29.06 15.47
CA ASP A 376 0.13 -30.41 15.21
C ASP A 376 1.23 -31.50 15.19
N VAL A 377 2.51 -31.11 15.18
CA VAL A 377 3.64 -32.06 15.14
C VAL A 377 3.87 -32.72 16.50
N GLY A 378 3.58 -32.00 17.60
CA GLY A 378 3.70 -32.50 18.97
C GLY A 378 2.42 -32.40 19.80
N GLY A 379 1.32 -31.88 19.23
CA GLY A 379 0.04 -31.69 19.93
C GLY A 379 0.11 -30.79 21.17
N THR A 380 1.16 -29.97 21.29
CA THR A 380 1.45 -29.20 22.50
C THR A 380 0.97 -27.77 22.33
N CYS A 381 0.13 -27.32 23.26
CA CYS A 381 -0.29 -25.94 23.37
C CYS A 381 0.55 -25.20 24.42
N LEU A 382 0.94 -23.99 24.08
CA LEU A 382 1.97 -23.23 24.77
C LEU A 382 1.54 -21.77 24.93
N TYR A 383 1.79 -21.21 26.11
CA TYR A 383 1.76 -19.76 26.30
C TYR A 383 3.14 -19.18 26.00
N ARG A 384 3.20 -18.20 25.10
CA ARG A 384 4.45 -17.67 24.57
C ARG A 384 4.48 -16.15 24.57
N ARG A 385 5.71 -15.65 24.63
CA ARG A 385 6.05 -14.24 24.49
C ARG A 385 6.83 -14.05 23.20
N GLN A 386 6.47 -13.07 22.39
CA GLN A 386 7.27 -12.65 21.25
C GLN A 386 7.69 -11.22 21.45
N ASP A 387 8.98 -11.01 21.66
CA ASP A 387 9.56 -9.67 21.76
C ASP A 387 9.50 -8.98 20.39
N LEU A 388 9.31 -7.66 20.39
CA LEU A 388 9.28 -6.84 19.18
C LEU A 388 9.92 -5.49 19.43
N GLU A 389 10.43 -4.89 18.35
CA GLU A 389 11.03 -3.56 18.37
C GLU A 389 10.54 -2.81 17.14
N LEU A 390 9.87 -1.67 17.35
CA LEU A 390 9.48 -0.77 16.27
C LEU A 390 10.55 0.31 16.14
N GLU A 391 11.08 0.51 14.94
CA GLU A 391 12.08 1.55 14.67
C GLU A 391 11.43 2.72 13.93
N VAL A 392 11.63 3.94 14.45
CA VAL A 392 11.16 5.18 13.82
C VAL A 392 12.34 6.14 13.67
N ALA A 393 12.56 6.68 12.46
CA ALA A 393 13.56 7.70 12.24
C ALA A 393 13.00 9.12 12.48
N ILE A 394 13.73 9.94 13.23
CA ILE A 394 13.49 11.37 13.37
C ILE A 394 14.38 12.12 12.39
N ARG A 395 13.75 12.89 11.49
CA ARG A 395 14.44 13.75 10.53
C ARG A 395 14.84 15.06 11.19
N SER A 396 15.90 15.69 10.67
CA SER A 396 16.17 17.09 10.98
C SER A 396 14.98 17.96 10.56
N ARG A 397 14.69 19.00 11.35
CA ARG A 397 13.69 20.01 11.01
C ARG A 397 14.05 20.76 9.73
#